data_AF-A0A0D6LIC9-F1
#
_entry.id   AF-A0A0D6LIC9-F1
#
_cell.length_a   1.000
_cell.length_b   1.000
_cell.length_c   1.000
_cell.angle_alpha   90.00
_cell.angle_beta   90.00
_cell.angle_gamma   90.00
#
_symmetry.space_group_name_H-M   'P 1'
#
loop_
_entity.id
_entity.type
_entity.pdbx_description
1 polymer ?
#
loop_
_entity_poly.entity_id
_entity_poly.type
_entity_poly.pdbx_seq_one_letter_code
_entity_poly.pdbx_strand_id
1 'polypeptide(L)'
;MDDRRVALFFDILFASLHFFVPVICSRTIQIRGAQHAHFALNFNMFIAGFVQILLPGGVQLLVPDNTKEQWAVLFYCLSAMIIATTALYVGCVTASAAPWTKNTSLPQGSHPYPAKVKSKDLR
;
A
#
# COMPACT_ATOMS: atom_id res chain seq x y z
N MET A 1 -36.47 12.53 -8.94
CA MET A 1 -35.57 12.93 -7.84
C MET A 1 -35.09 11.64 -7.21
N ASP A 2 -33.94 11.07 -7.59
CA ASP A 2 -33.20 10.09 -6.76
C ASP A 2 -31.86 9.63 -7.37
N ASP A 3 -31.68 9.65 -8.69
CA ASP A 3 -30.42 9.15 -9.30
C ASP A 3 -29.16 9.90 -8.85
N ARG A 4 -29.24 11.23 -8.67
CA ARG A 4 -28.09 12.04 -8.21
C ARG A 4 -27.71 11.76 -6.77
N ARG A 5 -28.69 11.49 -5.90
CA ARG A 5 -28.43 11.15 -4.49
C ARG A 5 -27.83 9.76 -4.38
N VAL A 6 -28.36 8.83 -5.17
CA VAL A 6 -27.86 7.45 -5.28
C VAL A 6 -26.43 7.44 -5.85
N ALA A 7 -26.16 8.19 -6.92
CA ALA A 7 -24.81 8.32 -7.48
C ALA A 7 -23.81 8.91 -6.47
N LEU A 8 -24.17 10.01 -5.80
CA LEU A 8 -23.33 10.61 -4.75
C LEU A 8 -23.04 9.63 -3.61
N PHE A 9 -24.05 8.87 -3.18
CA PHE A 9 -23.87 7.84 -2.16
C PHE A 9 -22.85 6.79 -2.61
N PHE A 10 -22.96 6.29 -3.84
CA PHE A 10 -22.02 5.32 -4.40
C PHE A 10 -20.61 5.91 -4.57
N ASP A 11 -20.48 7.16 -5.01
CA ASP A 11 -19.19 7.84 -5.13
C ASP A 11 -18.50 7.98 -3.77
N ILE A 12 -19.25 8.39 -2.74
CA ILE A 12 -18.73 8.50 -1.37
C ILE A 12 -18.33 7.13 -0.83
N LEU A 13 -19.14 6.11 -1.08
CA LEU A 13 -18.85 4.74 -0.66
C LEU A 13 -17.60 4.19 -1.37
N PHE A 14 -17.50 4.41 -2.68
CA PHE A 14 -16.34 4.02 -3.50
C PHE A 14 -15.06 4.72 -3.04
N ALA A 15 -15.13 6.04 -2.79
CA ALA A 15 -14.00 6.83 -2.28
C ALA A 15 -13.56 6.32 -0.89
N SER A 16 -14.52 6.00 -0.03
CA SER A 16 -14.25 5.46 1.31
C SER A 16 -13.58 4.09 1.25
N LEU A 17 -14.07 3.18 0.38
CA LEU A 17 -13.48 1.86 0.18
C LEU A 17 -12.07 1.96 -0.42
N HIS A 18 -11.86 2.87 -1.37
CA HIS A 18 -10.53 3.12 -1.95
C HIS A 18 -9.49 3.49 -0.90
N PHE A 19 -9.87 4.26 0.13
CA PHE A 19 -8.94 4.67 1.17
C PHE A 19 -8.34 3.50 1.96
N PHE A 20 -9.09 2.39 2.11
CA PHE A 20 -8.59 1.22 2.84
C PHE A 20 -7.52 0.44 2.06
N VAL A 21 -7.55 0.46 0.73
CA VAL A 21 -6.63 -0.33 -0.11
C VAL A 21 -5.16 0.10 0.09
N PRO A 22 -4.79 1.40 0.01
CA PRO A 22 -3.44 1.86 0.31
C PRO A 22 -2.97 1.52 1.73
N VAL A 23 -3.88 1.57 2.72
CA VAL A 23 -3.56 1.27 4.12
C VAL A 23 -3.20 -0.19 4.30
N ILE A 24 -4.01 -1.10 3.73
CA ILE A 24 -3.76 -2.55 3.78
C ILE A 24 -2.44 -2.88 3.06
N CYS A 25 -2.25 -2.36 1.85
CA CYS A 25 -1.01 -2.55 1.09
C CYS A 25 0.22 -2.06 1.87
N SER A 26 0.14 -0.87 2.48
CA SER A 26 1.24 -0.29 3.27
C SER A 26 1.59 -1.15 4.48
N ARG A 27 0.58 -1.67 5.20
CA ARG A 27 0.79 -2.59 6.33
C ARG A 27 1.46 -3.88 5.86
N THR A 28 1.04 -4.43 4.74
CA THR A 28 1.64 -5.65 4.19
C THR A 28 3.09 -5.42 3.78
N ILE A 29 3.41 -4.27 3.16
CA ILE A 29 4.80 -3.87 2.85
C ILE A 29 5.65 -3.83 4.11
N GLN A 30 5.14 -3.27 5.21
CA GLN A 30 5.85 -3.23 6.49
C GLN A 30 6.14 -4.63 7.05
N ILE A 31 5.13 -5.50 7.05
CA ILE A 31 5.28 -6.90 7.51
C ILE A 31 6.33 -7.63 6.66
N ARG A 32 6.34 -7.40 5.33
CA ARG A 32 7.24 -8.07 4.39
C ARG A 32 8.66 -7.56 4.40
N GLY A 33 8.84 -6.24 4.41
CA GLY A 33 10.13 -5.57 4.29
C GLY A 33 10.86 -5.42 5.62
N ALA A 34 10.17 -5.50 6.77
CA ALA A 34 10.71 -5.26 8.10
C ALA A 34 11.64 -4.01 8.11
N GLN A 35 12.95 -4.20 8.33
CA GLN A 35 13.97 -3.14 8.34
C GLN A 35 14.14 -2.39 7.01
N HIS A 36 13.74 -2.98 5.87
CA HIS A 36 13.82 -2.37 4.54
C HIS A 36 12.47 -1.79 4.07
N ALA A 37 11.43 -1.84 4.91
CA ALA A 37 10.10 -1.36 4.55
C ALA A 37 10.08 0.14 4.21
N HIS A 38 10.97 0.94 4.80
CA HIS A 38 11.05 2.38 4.52
C HIS A 38 11.30 2.70 3.05
N PHE A 39 12.19 1.96 2.38
CA PHE A 39 12.43 2.15 0.94
C PHE A 39 11.18 1.82 0.12
N ALA A 40 10.57 0.67 0.38
CA ALA A 40 9.37 0.23 -0.34
C ALA A 40 8.16 1.16 -0.11
N LEU A 41 7.99 1.67 1.11
CA LEU A 41 6.94 2.64 1.44
C LEU A 41 7.17 3.99 0.74
N ASN A 42 8.40 4.50 0.74
CA ASN A 42 8.74 5.74 0.05
C ASN A 42 8.53 5.60 -1.46
N PHE A 43 8.91 4.47 -2.05
CA PHE A 43 8.66 4.18 -3.46
C PHE A 43 7.16 4.06 -3.77
N ASN A 44 6.39 3.39 -2.91
CA ASN A 44 4.93 3.34 -3.03
C ASN A 44 4.30 4.74 -3.01
N MET A 45 4.74 5.61 -2.10
CA MET A 45 4.26 7.00 -2.03
C MET A 45 4.65 7.82 -3.28
N PHE A 46 5.85 7.60 -3.82
CA PHE A 46 6.28 8.25 -5.05
C PHE A 46 5.38 7.88 -6.24
N ILE A 47 5.08 6.59 -6.42
CA ILE A 47 4.18 6.12 -7.49
C ILE A 47 2.78 6.71 -7.29
N ALA A 48 2.25 6.66 -6.06
CA ALA A 48 0.93 7.21 -5.75
C ALA A 48 0.84 8.70 -6.09
N GLY A 49 1.85 9.49 -5.70
CA GLY A 49 1.92 10.90 -6.03
C GLY A 49 2.02 11.17 -7.53
N PHE A 50 2.82 10.39 -8.25
CA PHE A 50 2.92 10.52 -9.71
C PHE A 50 1.59 10.24 -10.42
N VAL A 51 0.88 9.17 -10.01
CA VAL A 51 -0.45 8.84 -10.56
C VAL A 51 -1.44 9.95 -10.26
N GLN A 52 -1.45 10.51 -9.04
CA GLN A 52 -2.33 11.63 -8.68
C GLN A 52 -2.10 12.88 -9.52
N ILE A 53 -0.86 13.16 -9.93
CA ILE A 53 -0.53 14.29 -10.82
C ILE A 53 -1.07 14.05 -12.24
N LEU A 54 -0.98 12.81 -12.74
CA LEU A 54 -1.44 12.48 -14.09
C LEU A 54 -2.96 12.34 -14.21
N LEU A 55 -3.65 11.99 -13.12
CA LEU A 55 -5.07 11.66 -13.11
C LEU A 55 -5.97 12.79 -13.65
N PRO A 56 -5.80 14.08 -13.28
CA PRO A 56 -6.60 15.18 -13.83
C PRO A 56 -6.43 15.35 -15.35
N GLY A 57 -5.24 15.10 -15.88
CA GLY A 57 -4.98 15.13 -17.32
C GLY A 57 -5.61 13.93 -18.03
N GLY A 58 -5.49 12.74 -17.45
CA GLY A 58 -6.11 11.52 -17.98
C GLY A 58 -7.64 11.60 -18.02
N VAL A 59 -8.27 12.15 -16.97
CA VAL A 59 -9.74 12.33 -16.92
C VAL A 59 -10.20 13.30 -18.00
N GLN A 60 -9.50 14.42 -18.20
CA GLN A 60 -9.84 15.39 -19.26
C GLN A 60 -9.76 14.79 -20.66
N LEU A 61 -8.82 13.86 -20.89
CA LEU A 61 -8.68 13.18 -22.18
C LEU A 61 -9.73 12.07 -22.39
N LEU A 62 -10.11 11.35 -21.33
CA LEU A 62 -11.08 10.24 -21.42
C LEU A 62 -12.53 10.70 -21.39
N VAL A 63 -12.79 11.87 -20.80
CA VAL A 63 -14.14 12.44 -20.66
C VAL A 63 -14.17 13.88 -21.19
N PRO A 64 -13.87 14.10 -22.49
CA PRO A 64 -13.81 15.45 -23.05
C PRO A 64 -15.18 16.15 -23.05
N ASP A 65 -16.25 15.39 -23.30
CA ASP A 65 -17.62 15.93 -23.45
C ASP A 65 -18.43 15.86 -22.15
N ASN A 66 -17.83 15.39 -21.04
CA ASN A 66 -18.48 15.23 -19.74
C ASN A 66 -19.80 14.42 -19.80
N THR A 67 -19.91 13.50 -20.76
CA THR A 67 -21.11 12.67 -20.94
C THR A 67 -21.16 11.52 -19.95
N LYS A 68 -22.37 11.03 -19.63
CA LYS A 68 -22.56 9.94 -18.66
C LYS A 68 -21.92 8.64 -19.13
N GLU A 69 -21.93 8.42 -20.44
CA GLU A 69 -21.38 7.24 -21.10
C GLU A 69 -19.85 7.20 -20.96
N GLN A 70 -19.18 8.35 -21.16
CA GLN A 70 -17.73 8.48 -20.96
C GLN A 70 -17.33 8.23 -19.50
N TRP A 71 -18.08 8.79 -18.55
CA TRP A 71 -17.87 8.52 -17.12
C TRP A 71 -18.08 7.04 -16.78
N ALA A 72 -19.13 6.41 -17.32
CA ALA A 72 -19.38 5.00 -17.10
C ALA A 72 -18.22 4.13 -17.60
N VAL A 73 -17.71 4.39 -18.80
CA VAL A 73 -16.53 3.68 -19.36
C VAL A 73 -15.31 3.86 -18.45
N LEU A 74 -15.04 5.09 -17.99
CA LEU A 74 -13.94 5.38 -17.07
C LEU A 74 -14.07 4.57 -15.77
N PHE A 75 -15.25 4.57 -15.16
CA PHE A 75 -15.50 3.79 -13.95
C PHE A 75 -15.40 2.28 -14.17
N TYR A 76 -15.89 1.75 -15.29
CA TYR A 76 -15.72 0.33 -15.62
C TYR A 76 -14.25 -0.05 -15.78
N CYS A 77 -13.46 0.77 -16.45
CA CYS A 77 -12.01 0.57 -16.58
C CYS A 77 -11.32 0.58 -15.21
N LEU A 78 -11.65 1.54 -14.33
CA LEU A 78 -11.13 1.58 -12.97
C LEU A 78 -11.53 0.32 -12.18
N SER A 79 -12.80 -0.05 -12.20
CA SER A 79 -13.31 -1.27 -11.52
C SER A 79 -12.57 -2.52 -11.99
N ALA A 80 -12.38 -2.69 -13.30
CA ALA A 80 -11.63 -3.83 -13.84
C ALA A 80 -10.18 -3.87 -13.34
N MET A 81 -9.48 -2.71 -13.32
CA MET A 81 -8.12 -2.62 -12.78
C MET A 81 -8.06 -2.96 -11.29
N ILE A 82 -9.02 -2.48 -10.49
CA ILE A 82 -9.09 -2.78 -9.05
C ILE A 82 -9.31 -4.27 -8.82
N ILE A 83 -10.23 -4.89 -9.56
CA ILE A 83 -10.51 -6.34 -9.43
C ILE A 83 -9.26 -7.13 -9.80
N ALA A 84 -8.59 -6.80 -10.92
CA ALA A 84 -7.39 -7.48 -11.36
C ALA A 84 -6.23 -7.36 -10.33
N THR A 85 -5.98 -6.15 -9.84
CA THR A 85 -4.92 -5.91 -8.84
C THR A 85 -5.24 -6.55 -7.50
N THR A 86 -6.50 -6.56 -7.07
CA THR A 86 -6.95 -7.26 -5.86
C THR A 86 -6.78 -8.77 -6.00
N ALA A 87 -7.13 -9.34 -7.16
CA ALA A 87 -6.93 -10.77 -7.42
C ALA A 87 -5.45 -11.15 -7.37
N LEU A 88 -4.58 -10.34 -7.98
CA LEU A 88 -3.12 -10.51 -7.89
C LEU A 88 -2.63 -10.39 -6.44
N TYR A 89 -3.16 -9.44 -5.66
CA TYR A 89 -2.82 -9.31 -4.25
C TYR A 89 -3.16 -10.58 -3.47
N VAL A 90 -4.40 -11.08 -3.61
CA VAL A 90 -4.85 -12.29 -2.91
C VAL A 90 -4.06 -13.53 -3.34
N GLY A 91 -3.76 -13.67 -4.63
CA GLY A 91 -3.05 -14.83 -5.17
C GLY A 91 -1.54 -14.83 -4.89
N CYS A 92 -0.89 -13.66 -4.92
CA CYS A 92 0.57 -13.57 -4.91
C CYS A 92 1.15 -13.06 -3.59
N VAL A 93 0.36 -12.40 -2.73
CA VAL A 93 0.87 -11.74 -1.52
C VAL A 93 0.60 -12.59 -0.28
N THR A 94 1.68 -13.08 0.32
CA THR A 94 1.65 -13.66 1.67
C THR A 94 1.85 -12.56 2.71
N ALA A 95 1.07 -12.58 3.80
CA ALA A 95 1.23 -11.66 4.94
C ALA A 95 2.20 -12.22 6.00
N SER A 96 3.43 -12.55 5.61
CA SER A 96 4.46 -13.04 6.54
C SER A 96 5.83 -12.49 6.16
N ALA A 97 6.65 -12.14 7.15
CA ALA A 97 7.98 -11.57 6.94
C ALA A 97 8.77 -12.37 5.90
N ALA A 98 9.38 -11.68 4.94
CA ALA A 98 10.04 -12.36 3.84
C ALA A 98 11.23 -13.19 4.37
N PRO A 99 11.55 -14.35 3.76
CA PRO A 99 12.62 -15.22 4.28
C PRO A 99 13.97 -14.52 4.41
N TRP A 100 14.24 -13.56 3.51
CA TRP A 100 15.46 -12.76 3.48
C TRP A 100 15.52 -11.67 4.56
N THR A 101 14.41 -11.38 5.25
CA THR A 101 14.37 -10.44 6.39
C THR A 101 14.47 -11.15 7.74
N LYS A 102 14.52 -12.48 7.77
CA LYS A 102 14.86 -13.19 9.01
C LYS A 102 16.30 -12.86 9.33
N ASN A 103 16.52 -12.15 10.44
CA ASN A 103 17.85 -12.00 11.01
C ASN A 103 18.48 -13.39 11.05
N THR A 104 19.65 -13.54 10.42
CA THR A 104 20.56 -14.64 10.68
C THR A 104 20.71 -14.68 12.19
N SER A 105 19.97 -15.58 12.85
CA SER A 105 20.27 -15.92 14.23
C SER A 105 21.66 -16.51 14.13
N LEU A 106 22.66 -15.75 14.59
CA LEU A 106 23.90 -16.35 15.01
C LEU A 106 23.53 -17.59 15.84
N PRO A 107 24.18 -18.75 15.61
CA PRO A 107 23.93 -19.91 16.43
C PRO A 107 23.97 -19.48 17.89
N GLN A 108 22.90 -19.79 18.61
CA GLN A 108 22.74 -19.54 20.04
C GLN A 108 23.87 -20.29 20.77
N GLY A 109 25.04 -19.67 20.90
CA GLY A 109 26.24 -20.38 21.35
C GLY A 109 27.60 -19.68 21.26
N SER A 110 27.74 -18.51 20.61
CA SER A 110 29.03 -17.80 20.59
C SER A 110 28.90 -16.38 21.15
N HIS A 111 29.02 -16.27 22.47
CA HIS A 111 29.36 -15.03 23.17
C HIS A 111 30.90 -14.87 23.12
N PRO A 112 31.48 -13.84 22.48
CA PRO A 112 32.91 -13.56 22.61
C PRO A 112 33.14 -12.20 23.28
N TYR A 113 32.42 -11.90 24.36
CA TYR A 113 32.75 -10.73 25.18
C TYR A 113 32.79 -11.11 26.66
N PRO A 114 33.95 -10.97 27.33
CA PRO A 114 34.04 -11.23 28.76
C PRO A 114 33.42 -10.05 29.52
N ALA A 115 32.38 -10.34 30.30
CA ALA A 115 31.87 -9.41 31.29
C ALA A 115 32.90 -9.28 32.42
N LYS A 116 33.67 -8.19 32.45
CA LYS A 116 34.30 -7.70 33.67
C LYS A 116 34.11 -6.20 33.78
N VAL A 117 33.02 -5.80 34.43
CA VAL A 117 32.95 -4.51 35.12
C VAL A 117 33.05 -4.83 36.62
N LYS A 118 34.20 -4.50 37.20
CA LYS A 118 34.51 -4.72 38.61
C LYS A 118 33.80 -3.65 39.43
N SER A 119 32.69 -4.02 40.08
CA SER A 119 31.98 -3.19 41.07
C SER A 119 32.84 -3.02 42.32
N LYS A 120 33.79 -2.06 42.32
CA LYS A 120 34.50 -1.67 43.55
C LYS A 120 35.11 -0.26 43.60
N ASP A 121 34.92 0.60 42.60
CA ASP A 121 35.50 1.97 42.58
C ASP A 121 34.43 3.08 42.52
N LEU A 122 33.43 3.01 43.39
CA LEU A 122 32.65 4.20 43.78
C LEU A 122 32.41 4.15 45.30
N ARG A 123 33.35 4.73 46.04
CA ARG A 123 33.14 5.23 47.39
C ARG A 123 33.80 6.58 47.51
#